data_AF-A0A6J4XND4-F1
#
_entry.id   AF-A0A6J4XND4-F1
#
_cell.length_a   1.000
_cell.length_b   1.000
_cell.length_c   1.000
_cell.angle_alpha   90.00
_cell.angle_beta   90.00
_cell.angle_gamma   90.00
#
_symmetry.space_group_name_H-M   'P 1'
#
loop_
_entity.id
_entity.type
_entity.pdbx_description
1 polymer ?
#
loop_
_entity_poly.entity_id
_entity_poly.type
_entity_poly.pdbx_seq_one_letter_code
_entity_poly.pdbx_strand_id
1 'polypeptide(L)' 'MSGEANSGDFPLSQTANGQVTIPANETSTDLTLQVQGDALVEGHETFTVTLSNPTVGTLGQATATGTIENDDVLPPPEV' A
#
# COMPACT_ATOMS: atom_id res chain seq x y z
N MET A 1 15.16 -3.68 -11.02
CA MET A 1 14.77 -4.95 -10.38
C MET A 1 13.47 -4.66 -9.67
N SER A 2 12.39 -5.38 -9.96
CA SER A 2 11.10 -5.16 -9.29
C SER A 2 11.17 -5.77 -7.88
N GLY A 3 11.17 -4.92 -6.86
CA GLY A 3 11.09 -5.32 -5.46
C GLY A 3 9.64 -5.51 -5.02
N GLU A 4 9.43 -6.24 -3.93
CA GLU A 4 8.19 -6.12 -3.17
C GLU A 4 8.33 -4.91 -2.25
N ALA A 5 7.29 -4.09 -2.17
CA ALA A 5 7.28 -2.98 -1.22
C ALA A 5 7.40 -3.55 0.20
N ASN A 6 8.19 -2.89 1.02
CA ASN A 6 8.59 -3.28 2.35
C ASN A 6 8.13 -2.24 3.40
N SER A 7 8.68 -2.33 4.61
CA SER A 7 8.29 -1.44 5.72
C SER A 7 8.81 -0.01 5.61
N GLY A 8 9.76 0.26 4.70
CA GLY A 8 10.25 1.61 4.39
C GLY A 8 9.23 2.42 3.60
N ASP A 9 8.45 1.76 2.75
CA ASP A 9 7.59 2.44 1.77
C ASP A 9 6.22 2.85 2.33
N PHE A 10 5.92 2.44 3.58
CA PHE A 10 4.69 2.76 4.28
C PHE A 10 4.96 3.24 5.71
N PRO A 11 4.23 4.24 6.23
CA PRO A 11 4.30 4.62 7.63
C PRO A 11 3.97 3.44 8.56
N LEU A 12 4.74 3.25 9.63
CA LEU A 12 4.53 2.19 10.63
C LEU A 12 3.14 2.21 11.28
N SER A 13 2.45 3.36 11.27
CA SER A 13 1.07 3.48 11.76
C SER A 13 0.06 2.73 10.91
N GLN A 14 0.34 2.50 9.61
CA GLN A 14 -0.57 1.85 8.66
C GLN A 14 -0.35 0.33 8.58
N THR A 15 0.84 -0.16 8.94
CA THR A 15 1.21 -1.57 8.81
C THR A 15 0.93 -2.40 10.08
N ALA A 16 0.63 -1.76 11.21
CA ALA A 16 0.50 -2.44 12.51
C ALA A 16 -0.94 -2.80 12.91
N ASN A 17 -1.97 -2.06 12.50
CA ASN A 17 -3.36 -2.25 12.97
C ASN A 17 -4.40 -1.75 11.94
N GLY A 18 -4.64 -2.51 10.88
CA GLY A 18 -5.68 -2.16 9.89
C GLY A 18 -7.06 -2.68 10.30
N GLN A 19 -7.98 -1.77 10.66
CA GLN A 19 -9.42 -2.07 10.68
C GLN A 19 -10.11 -1.23 9.61
N VAL A 20 -10.93 -1.87 8.80
CA VAL A 20 -11.78 -1.20 7.82
C VAL A 20 -13.23 -1.41 8.22
N THR A 21 -14.01 -0.33 8.28
CA THR A 21 -15.44 -0.38 8.60
C THR A 21 -16.23 -0.02 7.35
N ILE A 22 -17.05 -0.96 6.88
CA ILE A 22 -18.08 -0.65 5.88
C ILE A 22 -19.30 -0.14 6.65
N PRO A 23 -19.75 1.12 6.44
CA PRO A 23 -20.90 1.67 7.15
C PRO A 23 -22.18 0.87 6.90
N ALA A 24 -23.14 0.98 7.83
CA ALA A 24 -24.43 0.33 7.69
C ALA A 24 -25.13 0.80 6.40
N ASN A 25 -25.68 -0.17 5.65
CA ASN A 25 -26.32 0.03 4.34
C ASN A 25 -25.37 0.38 3.18
N GLU A 26 -24.06 0.28 3.37
CA GLU A 26 -23.07 0.33 2.28
C GLU A 26 -22.53 -1.07 1.97
N THR A 27 -22.03 -1.26 0.75
CA THR A 27 -21.41 -2.52 0.28
C THR A 27 -19.91 -2.40 0.08
N SER A 28 -19.35 -1.19 0.20
CA SER A 28 -17.95 -0.87 -0.05
C SER A 28 -17.55 0.37 0.73
N THR A 29 -16.27 0.50 1.03
CA THR A 29 -15.66 1.71 1.59
C THR A 29 -14.25 1.85 1.03
N ASP A 30 -13.69 3.06 1.08
CA ASP A 30 -12.34 3.32 0.60
C ASP A 30 -11.32 3.00 1.70
N LEU A 31 -10.23 2.34 1.30
CA LEU A 31 -9.04 2.15 2.12
C LEU A 31 -7.91 2.98 1.53
N THR A 32 -7.49 4.02 2.25
CA THR A 32 -6.39 4.89 1.84
C THR A 32 -5.09 4.45 2.50
N LEU A 33 -4.11 4.10 1.68
CA LEU A 33 -2.71 3.87 2.10
C LEU A 33 -1.86 5.07 1.68
N GLN A 34 -0.95 5.50 2.56
CA GLN A 34 -0.02 6.59 2.28
C GLN A 34 1.34 5.97 1.98
N VAL A 35 1.93 6.33 0.85
CA VAL A 35 3.29 5.91 0.51
C VAL A 35 4.28 6.86 1.17
N GLN A 36 5.31 6.31 1.79
CA GLN A 36 6.45 7.06 2.31
C GLN A 36 7.49 7.16 1.18
N GLY A 37 7.45 8.27 0.44
CA GLY A 37 8.47 8.53 -0.58
C GLY A 37 9.81 8.94 0.04
N ASP A 38 10.89 8.63 -0.66
CA ASP A 38 12.23 9.12 -0.33
C ASP A 38 12.98 9.65 -1.58
N ALA A 39 14.30 9.51 -1.64
CA ALA A 39 15.13 9.98 -2.76
C ALA A 39 16.11 8.91 -3.26
N LEU A 40 15.98 7.68 -2.78
CA LEU A 40 16.77 6.54 -3.20
C LEU A 40 16.20 6.04 -4.52
N VAL A 41 17.05 5.89 -5.53
CA VAL A 41 16.61 5.31 -6.79
C VAL A 41 16.37 3.82 -6.61
N GLU A 42 15.11 3.43 -6.71
CA GLU A 42 14.64 2.06 -6.57
C GLU A 42 13.98 1.56 -7.86
N GLY A 43 13.55 0.29 -7.87
CA GLY A 43 12.64 -0.18 -8.91
C GLY A 43 11.21 0.23 -8.60
N HIS A 44 10.29 0.06 -9.56
CA HIS A 44 8.87 0.00 -9.19
C HIS A 44 8.63 -1.21 -8.29
N GLU A 45 7.80 -1.02 -7.28
CA GLU A 45 7.54 -2.03 -6.27
C GLU A 45 6.06 -2.38 -6.21
N THR A 46 5.74 -3.65 -5.96
CA THR A 46 4.36 -4.10 -5.84
C THR A 46 4.02 -4.49 -4.41
N PHE A 47 2.79 -4.26 -3.99
CA PHE A 47 2.26 -4.71 -2.71
C PHE A 47 0.88 -5.33 -2.86
N THR A 48 0.50 -6.16 -1.88
CA THR A 48 -0.84 -6.77 -1.81
C THR A 48 -1.50 -6.40 -0.49
N VAL A 49 -2.72 -5.87 -0.58
CA VAL A 49 -3.62 -5.71 0.57
C VAL A 49 -4.53 -6.92 0.65
N THR A 50 -4.62 -7.54 1.82
CA THR A 50 -5.57 -8.62 2.09
C THR A 50 -6.46 -8.27 3.28
N LEU A 51 -7.75 -8.13 3.03
CA LEU A 51 -8.79 -8.07 4.05
C LEU A 51 -9.04 -9.47 4.59
N SER A 52 -9.20 -9.58 5.91
CA SER A 52 -9.46 -10.85 6.58
C SER A 52 -10.41 -10.65 7.77
N ASN A 53 -10.90 -11.75 8.32
CA ASN A 53 -11.73 -11.78 9.54
C ASN A 53 -12.93 -10.81 9.51
N PRO A 54 -13.83 -10.90 8.51
CA PRO A 54 -15.05 -10.08 8.52
C PRO A 54 -15.85 -10.38 9.78
N THR A 55 -16.27 -9.31 10.48
CA THR A 55 -17.11 -9.43 11.68
C THR A 55 -18.57 -9.72 11.33
N VAL A 56 -19.02 -9.27 10.17
CA VAL A 56 -20.39 -9.47 9.64
C VAL A 56 -20.31 -9.75 8.14
N GLY A 57 -21.08 -10.74 7.67
CA GLY A 57 -21.21 -11.05 6.25
C GLY A 57 -19.99 -11.77 5.65
N THR A 58 -19.85 -11.67 4.34
CA THR A 58 -18.77 -12.30 3.55
C THR A 58 -18.08 -11.24 2.69
N LEU A 59 -16.75 -11.32 2.57
CA LEU A 59 -15.98 -10.43 1.69
C LEU A 59 -16.18 -10.83 0.23
N GLY A 60 -16.68 -9.92 -0.60
CA GLY A 60 -16.81 -10.11 -2.05
C GLY A 60 -15.48 -9.93 -2.79
N GLN A 61 -14.68 -8.96 -2.37
CA GLN A 61 -13.29 -8.78 -2.78
C GLN A 61 -12.44 -8.65 -1.52
N ALA A 62 -11.50 -9.58 -1.33
CA ALA A 62 -10.63 -9.61 -0.15
C ALA A 62 -9.21 -9.16 -0.46
N THR A 63 -8.81 -9.12 -1.73
CA THR A 63 -7.44 -8.80 -2.14
C THR A 63 -7.40 -7.70 -3.18
N ALA A 64 -6.39 -6.84 -3.07
CA ALA A 64 -6.06 -5.82 -4.05
C ALA A 64 -4.54 -5.70 -4.16
N THR A 65 -4.04 -5.50 -5.38
CA THR A 65 -2.61 -5.26 -5.65
C THR A 65 -2.40 -3.81 -6.04
N GLY A 66 -1.36 -3.19 -5.51
CA GLY A 66 -0.94 -1.85 -5.89
C GLY A 66 0.53 -1.82 -6.30
N THR A 67 0.91 -0.77 -7.03
CA THR A 67 2.29 -0.50 -7.44
C THR A 67 2.70 0.87 -6.91
N ILE A 68 3.89 0.94 -6.32
CA ILE A 68 4.59 2.18 -6.02
C ILE A 68 5.51 2.46 -7.20
N GLU A 69 5.25 3.56 -7.91
CA GLU A 69 6.03 3.97 -9.07
C GLU A 69 7.22 4.82 -8.62
N ASN A 70 8.45 4.29 -8.72
CA ASN A 70 9.67 5.09 -8.59
C ASN A 70 9.65 6.32 -9.51
N ASP A 71 9.71 7.51 -8.91
CA ASP A 71 9.88 8.80 -9.56
C ASP A 71 11.29 9.40 -9.35
N ASP A 72 12.16 8.70 -8.64
CA ASP A 72 13.53 9.12 -8.38
C ASP A 72 14.48 8.87 -9.57
N VAL A 73 15.46 9.77 -9.69
CA VAL A 73 16.50 9.73 -10.72
C VAL A 73 17.88 9.95 -10.11
N LEU A 74 18.90 9.32 -10.70
CA LEU A 74 20.28 9.53 -10.26
C LEU A 74 20.68 10.99 -10.44
N PRO A 75 21.33 11.62 -9.44
CA PRO A 75 21.85 12.97 -9.60
C PRO A 75 22.91 12.98 -10.72
N PRO A 76 23.05 14.10 -11.45
CA PRO A 76 24.12 14.26 -12.43
C PRO A 76 25.50 14.05 -11.77
N PRO A 77 26.50 13.52 -12.49
CA PRO A 77 27.85 13.42 -11.95
C PRO A 77 28.37 14.81 -11.57
N GLU A 78 28.94 14.94 -10.37
CA GLU A 78 29.61 16.16 -9.95
C GLU A 78 30.81 16.42 -10.87
N VAL A 79 30.89 17.61 -11.45
CA VAL A 79 31.94 18.05 -12.39
C VAL A 79 33.16 18.59 -11.68
#